data_AF-A0A1F3DAG7-F1
#
_entry.id   AF-A0A1F3DAG7-F1
#
_cell.length_a   1.000
_cell.length_b   1.000
_cell.length_c   1.000
_cell.angle_alpha   90.00
_cell.angle_beta   90.00
_cell.angle_gamma   90.00
#
_symmetry.space_group_name_H-M   'P 1'
#
loop_
_entity.id
_entity.type
_entity.pdbx_description
1 polymer ?
#
loop_
_entity_poly.entity_id
_entity_poly.type
_entity_poly.pdbx_seq_one_letter_code
_entity_poly.pdbx_strand_id
1 'polypeptide(L)'
;MIQNPWKMRREAIGWMVFVGIIFMCSCNNSDKQIVDNNSLTVNKVMQQPDGSISLHVKKAECYSDKVNPSTNTAEWNVFVSKSGRFNVWLSSATVDTINLEYKNTVMLSVQDSRLEAQPGIDKVVRNSSDVNYPYFRADSFMGSLYIQDTGLYAVQIISDKILPEENVNERGPASQKTKLLSVFLTPVVR
;
A
#
# COMPACT_ATOMS: atom_id res chain seq x y z
N MET A 1 90.93 12.04 7.09
CA MET A 1 89.78 11.64 7.93
C MET A 1 88.64 12.60 7.61
N ILE A 2 87.40 12.09 7.59
CA ILE A 2 86.11 12.82 7.49
C ILE A 2 85.61 13.06 6.04
N GLN A 3 84.62 12.27 5.61
CA GLN A 3 83.64 12.65 4.59
C GLN A 3 82.24 12.52 5.19
N ASN A 4 81.44 13.57 4.97
CA ASN A 4 80.19 13.88 5.66
C ASN A 4 79.00 12.99 5.24
N PRO A 5 78.12 12.57 6.19
CA PRO A 5 77.01 11.64 5.92
C PRO A 5 75.67 12.32 5.53
N TRP A 6 75.69 13.52 4.95
CA TRP A 6 74.49 14.37 4.80
C TRP A 6 73.91 14.47 3.37
N LYS A 7 74.18 13.49 2.48
CA LYS A 7 73.70 13.56 1.08
C LYS A 7 72.90 12.35 0.57
N MET A 8 72.46 11.44 1.46
CA MET A 8 71.62 10.29 1.10
C MET A 8 70.35 10.18 1.97
N ARG A 9 69.72 11.32 2.30
CA ARG A 9 68.50 11.34 3.13
C ARG A 9 67.39 12.26 2.61
N ARG A 10 67.41 12.60 1.32
CA ARG A 10 66.36 13.43 0.70
C ARG A 10 65.52 12.71 -0.35
N GLU A 11 66.02 11.65 -0.97
CA GLU A 11 65.28 10.93 -2.03
C GLU A 11 64.49 9.71 -1.49
N ALA A 12 64.82 9.20 -0.31
CA ALA A 12 64.16 8.01 0.25
C ALA A 12 62.84 8.30 0.99
N ILE A 13 62.50 9.57 1.22
CA ILE A 13 61.26 9.97 1.91
C ILE A 13 60.13 10.22 0.90
N GLY A 14 60.45 10.50 -0.37
CA GLY A 14 59.45 10.76 -1.42
C GLY A 14 58.73 9.51 -1.94
N TRP A 15 59.31 8.31 -1.77
CA TRP A 15 58.75 7.06 -2.31
C TRP A 15 57.95 6.22 -1.30
N MET A 16 57.91 6.63 -0.03
CA MET A 16 57.17 5.91 1.03
C MET A 16 55.85 6.60 1.41
N VAL A 17 55.26 7.37 0.49
CA VAL A 17 53.92 7.97 0.65
C VAL A 17 52.95 7.55 -0.48
N PHE A 18 53.44 6.88 -1.54
CA PHE A 18 52.62 6.58 -2.73
C PHE A 18 52.01 5.17 -2.79
N VAL A 19 52.19 4.32 -1.77
CA VAL A 19 51.73 2.91 -1.79
C VAL A 19 50.64 2.62 -0.74
N GLY A 20 50.14 3.64 -0.04
CA GLY A 20 49.20 3.48 1.08
C GLY A 20 47.75 3.91 0.83
N ILE A 21 47.32 4.16 -0.43
CA ILE A 21 45.94 4.60 -0.74
C ILE A 21 45.40 3.83 -1.95
N ILE A 22 45.39 2.50 -1.88
CA ILE A 22 44.59 1.68 -2.81
C ILE A 22 44.02 0.50 -2.02
N PHE A 23 43.11 0.75 -1.07
CA PHE A 23 42.38 -0.36 -0.44
C PHE A 23 40.98 -0.04 0.06
N MET A 24 40.27 0.96 -0.50
CA MET A 24 38.82 1.10 -0.28
C MET A 24 38.10 1.64 -1.52
N CYS A 25 38.11 0.88 -2.60
CA CYS A 25 36.95 0.84 -3.49
C CYS A 25 36.37 -0.56 -3.35
N SER A 26 35.58 -0.74 -2.29
CA SER A 26 34.59 -1.83 -2.28
C SER A 26 33.80 -1.70 -3.57
N CYS A 27 33.67 -2.81 -4.30
CA CYS A 27 32.70 -2.93 -5.37
C CYS A 27 31.34 -2.56 -4.77
N ASN A 28 30.93 -1.32 -5.02
CA ASN A 28 29.55 -0.95 -4.97
C ASN A 28 28.86 -1.84 -6.00
N ASN A 29 28.35 -2.99 -5.55
CA ASN A 29 27.28 -3.66 -6.23
C ASN A 29 26.11 -2.68 -6.16
N SER A 30 26.13 -1.68 -7.06
CA SER A 30 24.89 -1.28 -7.68
C SER A 30 24.45 -2.52 -8.45
N ASP A 31 23.83 -3.46 -7.72
CA ASP A 31 22.63 -4.08 -8.24
C ASP A 31 21.78 -2.88 -8.67
N LYS A 32 21.95 -2.51 -9.94
CA LYS A 32 20.83 -2.03 -10.73
C LYS A 32 19.89 -3.21 -10.72
N GLN A 33 19.19 -3.38 -9.59
CA GLN A 33 17.83 -3.84 -9.61
C GLN A 33 17.21 -2.88 -10.62
N ILE A 34 17.05 -3.39 -11.84
CA ILE A 34 16.12 -2.84 -12.80
C ILE A 34 14.83 -2.93 -12.00
N VAL A 35 14.54 -1.86 -11.26
CA VAL A 35 13.23 -1.63 -10.71
C VAL A 35 12.40 -1.53 -11.96
N ASP A 36 11.77 -2.64 -12.25
CA ASP A 36 10.88 -2.81 -13.36
C ASP A 36 9.88 -1.66 -13.23
N ASN A 37 9.99 -0.62 -14.07
CA ASN A 37 9.14 0.57 -13.96
C ASN A 37 7.64 0.21 -14.10
N ASN A 38 7.35 -1.01 -14.55
CA ASN A 38 6.03 -1.60 -14.56
C ASN A 38 5.52 -1.97 -13.15
N SER A 39 6.35 -2.41 -12.19
CA SER A 39 5.85 -2.76 -10.85
C SER A 39 5.48 -1.53 -10.01
N LEU A 40 6.09 -0.38 -10.26
CA LEU A 40 5.80 0.90 -9.59
C LEU A 40 4.50 1.59 -10.04
N THR A 41 3.86 1.10 -11.12
CA THR A 41 2.59 1.66 -11.62
C THR A 41 1.36 0.87 -11.22
N VAL A 42 1.53 -0.43 -10.95
CA VAL A 42 0.49 -1.26 -10.32
C VAL A 42 0.32 -0.75 -8.88
N ASN A 43 -0.92 -0.64 -8.39
CA ASN A 43 -1.28 -0.16 -7.04
C ASN A 43 -1.13 1.35 -6.74
N LYS A 44 -0.62 2.18 -7.66
CA LYS A 44 -0.52 3.63 -7.45
C LYS A 44 -1.87 4.32 -7.62
N VAL A 45 -2.33 5.06 -6.61
CA VAL A 45 -3.62 5.79 -6.62
C VAL A 45 -3.39 7.28 -6.42
N MET A 46 -3.94 8.12 -7.31
CA MET A 46 -3.91 9.58 -7.17
C MET A 46 -5.15 10.06 -6.42
N GLN A 47 -4.98 11.01 -5.49
CA GLN A 47 -6.09 11.77 -4.94
C GLN A 47 -6.79 12.56 -6.06
N GLN A 48 -8.12 12.57 -6.03
CA GLN A 48 -8.94 13.28 -6.99
C GLN A 48 -8.90 14.81 -6.76
N PRO A 49 -9.28 15.63 -7.75
CA PRO A 49 -9.28 17.10 -7.61
C PRO A 49 -10.15 17.62 -6.46
N ASP A 50 -11.25 16.91 -6.15
CA ASP A 50 -12.13 17.23 -5.02
C ASP A 50 -11.55 16.83 -3.66
N GLY A 51 -10.37 16.19 -3.64
CA GLY A 51 -9.69 15.68 -2.46
C GLY A 51 -10.03 14.23 -2.12
N SER A 52 -11.01 13.61 -2.78
CA SER A 52 -11.38 12.21 -2.50
C SER A 52 -10.31 11.21 -2.94
N ILE A 53 -10.27 10.05 -2.29
CA ILE A 53 -9.39 8.95 -2.63
C ILE A 53 -10.23 7.68 -2.76
N SER A 54 -10.09 6.97 -3.88
CA SER A 54 -10.83 5.75 -4.19
C SER A 54 -9.86 4.58 -4.36
N LEU A 55 -9.88 3.66 -3.39
CA LEU A 55 -8.98 2.50 -3.32
C LEU A 55 -9.76 1.26 -3.71
N HIS A 56 -9.66 0.83 -4.97
CA HIS A 56 -10.35 -0.37 -5.45
C HIS A 56 -9.49 -1.61 -5.20
N VAL A 57 -10.07 -2.64 -4.58
CA VAL A 57 -9.37 -3.90 -4.24
C VAL A 57 -8.82 -4.57 -5.51
N LYS A 58 -9.57 -4.55 -6.62
CA LYS A 58 -9.11 -5.06 -7.93
C LYS A 58 -7.88 -4.36 -8.53
N LYS A 59 -7.47 -3.22 -7.97
CA LYS A 59 -6.28 -2.46 -8.39
C LYS A 59 -5.19 -2.48 -7.30
N ALA A 60 -5.42 -3.21 -6.21
CA ALA A 60 -4.51 -3.32 -5.10
C ALA A 60 -3.51 -4.44 -5.35
N GLU A 61 -2.38 -4.38 -4.66
CA GLU A 61 -1.58 -5.56 -4.43
C GLU A 61 -2.24 -6.38 -3.32
N CYS A 62 -2.68 -7.60 -3.64
CA CYS A 62 -3.45 -8.42 -2.72
C CYS A 62 -2.67 -9.65 -2.24
N TYR A 63 -2.75 -9.92 -0.95
CA TYR A 63 -2.37 -11.19 -0.35
C TYR A 63 -3.64 -11.90 0.14
N SER A 64 -3.79 -13.19 -0.21
CA SER A 64 -4.93 -13.99 0.20
C SER A 64 -4.50 -15.36 0.72
N ASP A 65 -4.83 -15.61 1.98
CA ASP A 65 -4.72 -16.90 2.65
C ASP A 65 -6.09 -17.60 2.67
N LYS A 66 -6.19 -18.72 1.94
CA LYS A 66 -7.43 -19.52 1.89
C LYS A 66 -7.71 -20.26 3.20
N VAL A 67 -6.68 -20.53 4.01
CA VAL A 67 -6.78 -21.24 5.29
C VAL A 67 -7.15 -20.26 6.39
N ASN A 68 -6.53 -19.08 6.40
CA ASN A 68 -6.84 -18.01 7.34
C ASN A 68 -7.22 -16.68 6.63
N PRO A 69 -8.46 -16.55 6.12
CA PRO A 69 -8.89 -15.33 5.43
C PRO A 69 -8.82 -14.06 6.28
N SER A 70 -8.79 -14.18 7.62
CA SER A 70 -8.74 -13.01 8.51
C SER A 70 -7.49 -12.14 8.32
N THR A 71 -6.44 -12.69 7.71
CA THR A 71 -5.18 -11.99 7.41
C THR A 71 -5.06 -11.60 5.93
N ASN A 72 -6.14 -11.69 5.15
CA ASN A 72 -6.11 -11.24 3.76
C ASN A 72 -5.93 -9.73 3.72
N THR A 73 -5.11 -9.27 2.78
CA THR A 73 -4.61 -7.90 2.74
C THR A 73 -4.73 -7.33 1.34
N ALA A 74 -5.04 -6.05 1.23
CA ALA A 74 -4.96 -5.27 0.01
C ALA A 74 -4.17 -3.97 0.27
N GLU A 75 -3.24 -3.66 -0.62
CA GLU A 75 -2.28 -2.57 -0.46
C GLU A 75 -2.25 -1.63 -1.67
N TRP A 76 -2.06 -0.34 -1.38
CA TRP A 76 -1.93 0.73 -2.38
C TRP A 76 -0.85 1.73 -1.99
N ASN A 77 -0.25 2.34 -3.00
CA ASN A 77 0.59 3.53 -2.85
C ASN A 77 -0.19 4.76 -3.28
N VAL A 78 -0.63 5.56 -2.31
CA VAL A 78 -1.54 6.68 -2.53
C VAL A 78 -0.79 7.99 -2.52
N PHE A 79 -0.90 8.79 -3.59
CA PHE A 79 -0.40 10.16 -3.59
C PHE A 79 -1.48 11.14 -3.12
N VAL A 80 -1.24 11.74 -1.96
CA VAL A 80 -2.10 12.74 -1.34
C VAL A 80 -1.57 14.14 -1.66
N SER A 81 -2.38 14.93 -2.36
CA SER A 81 -2.08 16.31 -2.76
C SER A 81 -2.67 17.38 -1.83
N LYS A 82 -3.65 16.99 -1.00
CA LYS A 82 -4.34 17.84 -0.03
C LYS A 82 -4.47 17.07 1.28
N SER A 83 -3.88 17.62 2.34
CA SER A 83 -4.04 17.13 3.71
C SER A 83 -5.41 17.48 4.27
N GLY A 84 -5.82 16.80 5.34
CA GLY A 84 -7.10 17.06 5.99
C GLY A 84 -7.69 15.84 6.71
N ARG A 85 -8.92 16.03 7.21
CA ARG A 85 -9.72 14.96 7.80
C ARG A 85 -10.54 14.29 6.71
N PHE A 86 -10.56 12.95 6.72
CA PHE A 86 -11.29 12.13 5.77
C PHE A 86 -12.25 11.22 6.50
N ASN A 87 -13.48 11.13 6.00
CA ASN A 87 -14.41 10.06 6.33
C ASN A 87 -14.07 8.83 5.51
N VAL A 88 -13.96 7.69 6.18
CA VAL A 88 -13.59 6.42 5.59
C VAL A 88 -14.83 5.55 5.44
N TRP A 89 -15.04 5.07 4.22
CA TRP A 89 -16.16 4.21 3.86
C TRP A 89 -15.63 2.94 3.21
N LEU A 90 -16.16 1.80 3.64
CA LEU A 90 -15.98 0.52 2.97
C LEU A 90 -17.15 0.33 2.00
N SER A 91 -16.88 -0.16 0.80
CA SER A 91 -17.92 -0.54 -0.16
C SER A 91 -17.83 -2.02 -0.46
N SER A 92 -18.95 -2.71 -0.29
CA SER A 92 -19.07 -4.15 -0.43
C SER A 92 -20.11 -4.50 -1.48
N ALA A 93 -19.87 -5.56 -2.24
CA ALA A 93 -20.93 -6.23 -3.00
C ALA A 93 -21.56 -7.27 -2.08
N THR A 94 -22.87 -7.26 -1.94
CA THR A 94 -23.59 -8.27 -1.16
C THR A 94 -24.93 -8.67 -1.77
N VAL A 95 -25.34 -9.93 -1.64
CA VAL A 95 -26.72 -10.36 -1.91
C VAL A 95 -27.65 -10.17 -0.71
N ASP A 96 -27.10 -9.95 0.48
CA ASP A 96 -27.82 -9.77 1.74
C ASP A 96 -27.72 -8.30 2.20
N THR A 97 -28.85 -7.60 2.14
CA THR A 97 -28.91 -6.17 2.50
C THR A 97 -29.22 -5.93 3.99
N ILE A 98 -29.21 -6.99 4.81
CA ILE A 98 -29.45 -6.95 6.25
C ILE A 98 -28.16 -7.27 7.01
N ASN A 99 -27.34 -8.22 6.53
CA ASN A 99 -26.10 -8.61 7.18
C ASN A 99 -24.95 -8.84 6.18
N LEU A 100 -23.84 -8.13 6.37
CA LEU A 100 -22.64 -8.27 5.54
C LEU A 100 -21.79 -9.51 5.88
N GLU A 101 -22.04 -10.14 7.03
CA GLU A 101 -21.38 -11.38 7.48
C GLU A 101 -19.84 -11.26 7.59
N TYR A 102 -19.30 -10.09 7.91
CA TYR A 102 -17.88 -9.94 8.29
C TYR A 102 -17.62 -10.72 9.59
N LYS A 103 -16.72 -11.70 9.56
CA LYS A 103 -16.42 -12.51 10.76
C LYS A 103 -15.48 -11.80 11.71
N ASN A 104 -14.66 -10.90 11.18
CA ASN A 104 -13.65 -10.14 11.93
C ASN A 104 -13.82 -8.64 11.66
N THR A 105 -13.24 -7.83 12.53
CA THR A 105 -13.09 -6.40 12.29
C THR A 105 -12.22 -6.17 11.06
N VAL A 106 -12.57 -5.14 10.30
CA VAL A 106 -11.74 -4.65 9.20
C VAL A 106 -10.80 -3.60 9.75
N MET A 107 -9.52 -3.71 9.38
CA MET A 107 -8.49 -2.77 9.79
C MET A 107 -7.95 -2.02 8.58
N LEU A 108 -7.95 -0.70 8.63
CA LEU A 108 -7.32 0.18 7.64
C LEU A 108 -6.14 0.88 8.29
N SER A 109 -4.97 0.78 7.66
CA SER A 109 -3.75 1.48 8.04
C SER A 109 -3.37 2.46 6.95
N VAL A 110 -3.13 3.72 7.32
CA VAL A 110 -2.59 4.78 6.46
C VAL A 110 -1.34 5.29 7.15
N GLN A 111 -0.17 4.80 6.71
CA GLN A 111 1.10 5.02 7.41
C GLN A 111 0.99 4.65 8.90
N ASP A 112 1.06 5.64 9.82
CA ASP A 112 1.04 5.44 11.27
C ASP A 112 -0.38 5.51 11.87
N SER A 113 -1.38 5.88 11.06
CA SER A 113 -2.78 5.95 11.49
C SER A 113 -3.51 4.65 11.21
N ARG A 114 -4.31 4.18 12.18
CA ARG A 114 -5.12 2.97 12.07
C ARG A 114 -6.57 3.26 12.41
N LEU A 115 -7.48 2.69 11.62
CA LEU A 115 -8.89 2.59 11.94
C LEU A 115 -9.27 1.12 11.98
N GLU A 116 -10.18 0.78 12.89
CA GLU A 116 -10.77 -0.55 12.98
C GLU A 116 -12.26 -0.43 13.19
N ALA A 117 -13.03 -1.21 12.44
CA ALA A 117 -14.47 -1.26 12.61
C ALA A 117 -15.01 -2.65 12.25
N GLN A 118 -16.12 -3.02 12.88
CA GLN A 118 -16.95 -4.12 12.43
C GLN A 118 -17.93 -3.56 11.38
N PRO A 119 -17.83 -3.92 10.09
CA PRO A 119 -18.65 -3.29 9.06
C PRO A 119 -20.14 -3.65 9.20
N GLY A 120 -20.97 -2.63 9.36
CA GLY A 120 -22.43 -2.70 9.27
C GLY A 120 -22.96 -2.18 7.93
N ILE A 121 -24.27 -2.14 7.75
CA ILE A 121 -24.89 -1.56 6.54
C ILE A 121 -25.39 -0.16 6.89
N ASP A 122 -24.63 0.87 6.54
CA ASP A 122 -25.04 2.26 6.71
C ASP A 122 -25.84 2.75 5.49
N LYS A 123 -25.50 2.26 4.29
CA LYS A 123 -26.17 2.64 3.06
C LYS A 123 -26.24 1.48 2.08
N VAL A 124 -27.42 1.27 1.49
CA VAL A 124 -27.62 0.35 0.36
C VAL A 124 -27.81 1.16 -0.91
N VAL A 125 -26.94 0.95 -1.90
CA VAL A 125 -27.04 1.57 -3.23
C VAL A 125 -27.67 0.56 -4.19
N ARG A 126 -28.95 0.79 -4.51
CA ARG A 126 -29.68 0.00 -5.50
C ARG A 126 -29.24 0.39 -6.91
N ASN A 127 -29.19 -0.58 -7.83
CA ASN A 127 -28.83 -0.37 -9.24
C ASN A 127 -27.45 0.30 -9.46
N SER A 128 -26.48 0.02 -8.59
CA SER A 128 -25.11 0.51 -8.81
C SER A 128 -24.50 -0.17 -10.03
N SER A 129 -23.82 0.59 -10.88
CA SER A 129 -22.98 0.06 -11.96
C SER A 129 -21.70 -0.62 -11.45
N ASP A 130 -21.38 -0.47 -10.16
CA ASP A 130 -20.18 -1.07 -9.55
C ASP A 130 -20.32 -2.59 -9.34
N VAL A 131 -21.57 -3.09 -9.33
CA VAL A 131 -21.89 -4.50 -9.05
C VAL A 131 -22.94 -5.02 -10.02
N ASN A 132 -22.83 -6.30 -10.39
CA ASN A 132 -23.81 -6.95 -11.25
C ASN A 132 -24.86 -7.68 -10.40
N TYR A 133 -26.08 -7.79 -10.92
CA TYR A 133 -27.12 -8.66 -10.35
C TYR A 133 -26.55 -10.09 -10.11
N PRO A 134 -26.85 -10.75 -8.98
CA PRO A 134 -27.81 -10.38 -7.92
C PRO A 134 -27.24 -9.51 -6.79
N TYR A 135 -26.04 -8.95 -6.93
CA TYR A 135 -25.42 -8.18 -5.86
C TYR A 135 -25.95 -6.74 -5.79
N PHE A 136 -26.04 -6.23 -4.56
CA PHE A 136 -26.22 -4.84 -4.21
C PHE A 136 -24.91 -4.27 -3.69
N ARG A 137 -24.69 -2.97 -3.88
CA ARG A 137 -23.59 -2.26 -3.22
C ARG A 137 -24.07 -1.83 -1.84
N ALA A 138 -23.33 -2.20 -0.81
CA ALA A 138 -23.55 -1.78 0.56
C ALA A 138 -22.31 -1.04 1.07
N ASP A 139 -22.50 0.19 1.53
CA ASP A 139 -21.44 1.01 2.10
C ASP A 139 -21.52 0.99 3.63
N SER A 140 -20.36 0.86 4.27
CA SER A 140 -20.18 0.87 5.72
C SER A 140 -19.28 2.03 6.12
N PHE A 141 -19.71 2.85 7.08
CA PHE A 141 -18.88 3.90 7.65
C PHE A 141 -17.90 3.30 8.66
N MET A 142 -16.61 3.56 8.45
CA MET A 142 -15.54 3.01 9.28
C MET A 142 -15.05 4.01 10.35
N GLY A 143 -15.30 5.30 10.13
CA GLY A 143 -14.82 6.38 10.99
C GLY A 143 -14.10 7.46 10.18
N SER A 144 -13.33 8.29 10.87
CA SER A 144 -12.56 9.37 10.24
C SER A 144 -11.11 9.36 10.69
N LEU A 145 -10.19 9.63 9.76
CA LEU A 145 -8.76 9.81 10.06
C LEU A 145 -8.26 11.15 9.54
N TYR A 146 -7.11 11.60 10.03
CA TYR A 146 -6.47 12.83 9.56
C TYR A 146 -5.17 12.47 8.85
N ILE A 147 -5.02 12.93 7.60
CA ILE A 147 -3.76 12.85 6.87
C ILE A 147 -3.11 14.22 6.96
N GLN A 148 -1.98 14.29 7.65
CA GLN A 148 -1.36 15.57 8.02
C GLN A 148 -0.63 16.23 6.86
N ASP A 149 0.11 15.47 6.09
CA ASP A 149 1.01 15.99 5.05
C ASP A 149 0.58 15.54 3.65
N THR A 150 1.15 16.18 2.64
CA THR A 150 1.02 15.75 1.25
C THR A 150 2.18 14.85 0.88
N GLY A 151 1.97 13.83 0.05
CA GLY A 151 3.02 12.92 -0.35
C GLY A 151 2.51 11.54 -0.69
N LEU A 152 3.43 10.57 -0.75
CA LEU A 152 3.11 9.18 -1.00
C LEU A 152 2.86 8.45 0.33
N TYR A 153 1.73 7.78 0.44
CA TYR A 153 1.30 7.02 1.60
C TYR A 153 1.11 5.56 1.22
N ALA A 154 1.72 4.65 1.98
CA ALA A 154 1.34 3.24 1.96
C ALA A 154 0.00 3.09 2.70
N VAL A 155 -0.99 2.56 2.00
CA VAL A 155 -2.31 2.27 2.56
C VAL A 155 -2.56 0.78 2.47
N GLN A 156 -2.95 0.19 3.60
CA GLN A 156 -3.21 -1.24 3.74
C GLN A 156 -4.58 -1.44 4.36
N ILE A 157 -5.34 -2.40 3.86
CA ILE A 157 -6.55 -2.89 4.53
C ILE A 157 -6.47 -4.40 4.73
N ILE A 158 -6.88 -4.87 5.91
CA ILE A 158 -6.97 -6.29 6.25
C ILE A 158 -8.43 -6.66 6.49
N SER A 159 -8.89 -7.72 5.82
CA SER A 159 -10.28 -8.21 5.93
C SER A 159 -10.48 -9.62 5.38
N ASP A 160 -11.32 -10.42 6.06
CA ASP A 160 -11.84 -11.71 5.60
C ASP A 160 -12.71 -11.64 4.33
N LYS A 161 -13.06 -10.44 3.86
CA LYS A 161 -13.83 -10.20 2.64
C LYS A 161 -12.98 -9.70 1.47
N ILE A 162 -11.66 -9.64 1.62
CA ILE A 162 -10.74 -9.52 0.49
C ILE A 162 -10.59 -10.92 -0.09
N LEU A 163 -11.18 -11.12 -1.26
CA LEU A 163 -11.22 -12.41 -1.91
C LEU A 163 -10.14 -12.48 -2.99
N PRO A 164 -9.53 -13.66 -3.20
CA PRO A 164 -8.62 -13.85 -4.33
C PRO A 164 -9.37 -13.66 -5.64
N GLU A 165 -8.68 -13.15 -6.67
CA GLU A 165 -9.26 -13.07 -8.01
C GLU A 165 -9.60 -14.49 -8.49
N GLU A 166 -10.90 -14.79 -8.62
CA GLU A 166 -11.35 -16.05 -9.17
C GLU A 166 -11.01 -16.07 -10.66
N ASN A 167 -10.24 -17.08 -11.09
CA ASN A 167 -10.10 -17.37 -12.52
C ASN A 167 -11.51 -17.59 -13.07
N VAL A 168 -11.83 -16.92 -14.18
CA VAL A 168 -13.15 -16.82 -14.85
C VAL A 168 -13.88 -18.17 -15.08
N ASN A 169 -13.21 -19.31 -14.87
CA ASN A 169 -13.72 -20.65 -15.09
C ASN A 169 -14.16 -21.39 -13.81
N GLU A 170 -13.86 -20.86 -12.63
CA GLU A 170 -14.40 -21.40 -11.38
C GLU A 170 -15.55 -20.49 -10.97
N ARG A 171 -16.78 -20.98 -11.07
CA ARG A 171 -17.84 -20.45 -10.21
C ARG A 171 -17.30 -20.60 -8.80
N GLY A 172 -16.88 -19.49 -8.19
CA GLY A 172 -16.71 -19.41 -6.76
C GLY A 172 -17.87 -20.10 -6.07
N PRO A 173 -17.64 -20.71 -4.90
CA PRO A 173 -18.70 -21.41 -4.20
C PRO A 173 -19.89 -20.45 -4.12
N ALA A 174 -21.07 -20.94 -4.51
CA ALA A 174 -22.35 -20.20 -4.50
C ALA A 174 -22.75 -19.65 -3.10
N SER A 175 -21.82 -19.68 -2.13
CA SER A 175 -21.92 -19.30 -0.74
C SER A 175 -21.27 -17.95 -0.40
N GLN A 176 -20.49 -17.32 -1.28
CA GLN A 176 -19.89 -16.01 -0.97
C GLN A 176 -20.90 -14.89 -1.18
N LYS A 177 -21.66 -14.61 -0.13
CA LYS A 177 -22.71 -13.60 -0.15
C LYS A 177 -22.20 -12.17 -0.22
N THR A 178 -21.03 -11.91 0.36
CA THR A 178 -20.46 -10.55 0.51
C THR A 178 -18.97 -10.53 0.20
N LYS A 179 -18.51 -9.47 -0.49
CA LYS A 179 -17.10 -9.19 -0.78
C LYS A 179 -16.78 -7.70 -0.68
N LEU A 180 -15.58 -7.37 -0.22
CA LEU A 180 -15.09 -5.99 -0.18
C LEU A 180 -14.64 -5.57 -1.59
N LEU A 181 -15.14 -4.43 -2.07
CA LEU A 181 -14.83 -3.90 -3.41
C LEU A 181 -13.81 -2.77 -3.35
N SER A 182 -13.98 -1.86 -2.39
CA SER A 182 -13.16 -0.66 -2.30
C SER A 182 -13.25 0.02 -0.95
N VAL A 183 -12.28 0.89 -0.70
CA VAL A 183 -12.26 1.86 0.40
C VAL A 183 -12.31 3.25 -0.20
N PHE A 184 -13.18 4.11 0.33
CA PHE A 184 -13.29 5.51 -0.09
C PHE A 184 -12.93 6.43 1.08
N LEU A 185 -12.05 7.38 0.83
CA LEU A 185 -11.74 8.47 1.76
C LEU A 185 -12.33 9.74 1.18
N THR A 186 -13.33 10.31 1.85
CA THR A 186 -14.00 11.56 1.44
C THR A 186 -13.58 12.70 2.36
N PRO A 187 -13.09 13.83 1.84
CA PRO A 187 -12.73 14.97 2.68
C PRO A 187 -13.93 15.43 3.52
N VAL A 188 -13.69 15.69 4.80
CA VAL A 188 -14.65 16.40 5.64
C VAL A 188 -14.51 17.88 5.31
N VAL A 189 -15.40 18.38 4.46
CA VAL A 189 -15.51 19.81 4.18
C VAL A 189 -15.98 20.50 5.47
N ARG A 190 -15.21 21.48 5.94
CA ARG A 190 -15.64 22.42 6.99
C ARG A 190 -16.19 23.68 6.35
#